data_AF-A0A3C0VQ38-F1
#
_entry.id   AF-A0A3C0VQ38-F1
#
_cell.length_a   1.000
_cell.length_b   1.000
_cell.length_c   1.000
_cell.angle_alpha   90.00
_cell.angle_beta   90.00
_cell.angle_gamma   90.00
#
_symmetry.space_group_name_H-M   'P 1'
#
loop_
_entity.id
_entity.type
_entity.pdbx_description
1 polymer ?
#
loop_
_entity_poly.entity_id
_entity_poly.type
_entity_poly.pdbx_seq_one_letter_code
_entity_poly.pdbx_strand_id
1 'polypeptide(L)'
;MYRYDEFDHKIVTDRVNQFRGQVNRRISGALSEDAFKPLRLMNGVYLQLHAYMLRVAIPYGTVSSKQMRMLAHIARKYDRGYGHFTTRQNIQYNWPALDRIPDLL
;
A
#
# COMPACT_ATOMS: atom_id res chain seq x y z
N MET A 1 -14.78 16.92 5.37
CA MET A 1 -13.81 15.94 4.82
C MET A 1 -13.16 16.60 3.61
N TYR A 2 -11.84 16.53 3.47
CA TYR A 2 -11.12 17.11 2.33
C TYR A 2 -11.64 16.51 1.02
N ARG A 3 -11.85 17.35 0.00
CA ARG A 3 -12.32 16.92 -1.32
C ARG A 3 -11.12 16.91 -2.25
N TYR A 4 -10.71 15.71 -2.63
CA TYR A 4 -9.64 15.52 -3.60
C TYR A 4 -10.03 16.12 -4.95
N ASP A 5 -9.09 16.83 -5.56
CA ASP A 5 -9.23 17.38 -6.91
C ASP A 5 -8.47 16.52 -7.94
N GLU A 6 -8.51 16.94 -9.20
CA GLU A 6 -7.82 16.24 -10.29
C GLU A 6 -6.30 16.21 -10.11
N PHE A 7 -5.72 17.23 -9.47
CA PHE A 7 -4.30 17.32 -9.23
C PHE A 7 -3.86 16.31 -8.15
N ASP A 8 -4.62 16.18 -7.07
CA ASP A 8 -4.40 15.15 -6.05
C ASP A 8 -4.45 13.75 -6.66
N HIS A 9 -5.47 13.48 -7.48
CA HIS A 9 -5.63 12.19 -8.15
C HIS A 9 -4.43 11.90 -9.06
N LYS A 10 -4.00 12.89 -9.85
CA LYS A 10 -2.83 12.75 -10.73
C LYS A 10 -1.57 12.46 -9.94
N ILE A 11 -1.31 13.18 -8.84
CA ILE A 11 -0.14 12.93 -7.99
C ILE A 11 -0.13 11.50 -7.47
N VAL A 12 -1.27 11.02 -6.95
CA VAL A 12 -1.37 9.66 -6.42
C VAL A 12 -1.11 8.64 -7.54
N THR A 13 -1.73 8.80 -8.69
CA THR A 13 -1.53 7.90 -9.85
C THR A 13 -0.08 7.89 -10.31
N ASP A 14 0.58 9.05 -10.44
CA ASP A 14 1.97 9.15 -10.87
C ASP A 14 2.91 8.47 -9.84
N ARG A 15 2.65 8.61 -8.54
CA ARG A 15 3.40 7.92 -7.48
C ARG A 15 3.19 6.41 -7.52
N VAL A 16 1.97 5.94 -7.75
CA VAL A 16 1.67 4.50 -7.89
C VAL A 16 2.40 3.92 -9.11
N ASN A 17 2.40 4.62 -10.24
CA ASN A 17 3.12 4.20 -11.45
C ASN A 17 4.63 4.16 -11.24
N GLN A 18 5.18 5.16 -10.55
CA GLN A 18 6.59 5.16 -10.17
C GLN A 18 6.94 3.94 -9.29
N PHE A 19 6.12 3.67 -8.27
CA PHE A 19 6.33 2.54 -7.37
C PHE A 19 6.21 1.19 -8.11
N ARG A 20 5.26 1.05 -9.05
CA ARG A 20 5.14 -0.12 -9.92
C ARG A 20 6.43 -0.38 -10.70
N GLY A 21 7.05 0.66 -11.26
CA GLY A 21 8.34 0.52 -11.93
C GLY A 21 9.49 0.10 -11.00
N GLN A 22 9.46 0.53 -9.74
CA GLN A 22 10.44 0.10 -8.72
C GLN A 22 10.23 -1.37 -8.33
N VAL A 23 8.98 -1.80 -8.15
CA VAL A 23 8.60 -3.20 -7.89
C VAL A 23 9.04 -4.11 -9.04
N ASN A 24 8.78 -3.74 -10.29
CA ASN A 24 9.19 -4.53 -11.46
C ASN A 24 10.72 -4.69 -11.53
N ARG A 25 11.48 -3.63 -11.22
CA ARG A 25 12.95 -3.72 -11.14
C ARG A 25 13.42 -4.60 -10.00
N ARG A 26 12.73 -4.60 -8.86
CA ARG A 26 13.02 -5.49 -7.73
C ARG A 26 12.76 -6.96 -8.07
N ILE A 27 11.66 -7.25 -8.77
CA ILE A 27 11.27 -8.61 -9.18
C ILE A 27 12.24 -9.15 -10.23
N SER A 28 12.64 -8.33 -11.21
CA SER A 28 13.60 -8.72 -12.25
C SER A 28 15.05 -8.83 -11.75
N GLY A 29 15.35 -8.42 -10.51
CA GLY A 29 16.71 -8.40 -9.96
C GLY A 29 17.54 -7.18 -10.36
N ALA A 30 17.03 -6.29 -11.21
CA ALA A 30 17.68 -5.04 -11.60
C ALA A 30 17.81 -4.02 -10.43
N LEU A 31 17.07 -4.25 -9.33
CA LEU A 31 17.15 -3.46 -8.10
C LEU A 31 17.33 -4.41 -6.91
N SER A 32 18.44 -4.26 -6.18
CA SER A 32 18.74 -5.06 -4.99
C SER A 32 17.76 -4.78 -3.85
N GLU A 33 17.64 -5.70 -2.89
CA GLU A 33 16.78 -5.48 -1.70
C GLU A 33 17.22 -4.25 -0.89
N ASP A 34 18.53 -4.01 -0.74
CA ASP A 34 19.04 -2.86 0.00
C ASP A 34 18.68 -1.53 -0.67
N ALA A 35 18.78 -1.46 -2.01
CA ALA A 35 18.36 -0.29 -2.77
C ALA A 35 16.83 -0.13 -2.80
N PHE A 36 16.08 -1.24 -2.77
CA PHE A 36 14.63 -1.24 -2.75
C PHE A 36 14.05 -0.88 -1.37
N LYS A 37 14.75 -1.22 -0.28
CA LYS A 37 14.32 -1.00 1.10
C LYS A 37 13.80 0.43 1.37
N PRO A 38 14.53 1.52 1.09
CA PRO A 38 14.01 2.87 1.31
C PRO A 38 12.77 3.17 0.46
N LEU A 39 12.74 2.69 -0.79
CA LEU A 39 11.64 2.93 -1.72
C LEU A 39 10.33 2.28 -1.27
N ARG A 40 10.39 1.01 -0.83
CA ARG A 40 9.21 0.31 -0.33
C ARG A 40 8.71 0.88 0.99
N LEU A 41 9.62 1.32 1.87
CA LEU A 41 9.25 1.91 3.16
C LEU A 41 8.54 3.27 2.98
N MET A 42 8.93 4.08 2.00
CA MET A 42 8.23 5.32 1.66
C MET A 42 6.79 5.09 1.17
N ASN A 43 6.49 3.90 0.67
CA ASN A 43 5.15 3.49 0.22
C ASN A 43 4.42 2.62 1.26
N GLY A 44 4.92 2.55 2.50
CA GLY A 44 4.28 1.80 3.58
C GLY A 44 4.44 0.27 3.47
N VAL A 45 5.40 -0.21 2.69
CA VAL A 45 5.64 -1.64 2.43
C VAL A 45 6.85 -2.14 3.22
N TYR A 46 6.58 -3.06 4.13
CA TYR A 46 7.54 -3.67 5.04
C TYR A 46 7.77 -5.14 4.64
N LEU A 47 9.01 -5.61 4.70
CA LEU A 47 9.30 -7.04 4.58
C LEU A 47 9.30 -7.65 6.00
N GLN A 48 8.36 -8.55 6.26
CA GLN A 48 8.35 -9.44 7.43
C GLN A 48 9.11 -10.72 7.09
N LEU A 49 9.26 -11.63 8.06
CA LEU A 49 10.00 -12.89 7.88
C LEU A 49 9.49 -13.73 6.70
N HIS A 50 8.17 -13.73 6.44
CA HIS A 50 7.53 -14.61 5.47
C HIS A 50 6.78 -13.88 4.34
N ALA A 51 6.52 -12.58 4.47
CA ALA A 51 5.68 -11.85 3.52
C ALA A 51 5.92 -10.34 3.60
N TYR A 52 5.38 -9.61 2.63
CA TYR A 52 5.30 -8.15 2.70
C TYR A 52 4.07 -7.72 3.49
N MET A 53 4.20 -6.67 4.28
CA MET A 53 3.10 -5.99 4.97
C MET A 53 2.91 -4.59 4.37
N LEU A 54 1.70 -4.27 3.94
CA LEU A 54 1.29 -2.95 3.51
C LEU A 54 0.56 -2.24 4.67
N ARG A 55 1.04 -1.06 5.04
CA ARG A 55 0.38 -0.17 6.00
C ARG A 55 -0.26 1.01 5.27
N VAL A 56 -1.58 1.11 5.35
CA VAL A 56 -2.34 2.24 4.80
C VAL A 56 -2.50 3.31 5.87
N ALA A 57 -2.05 4.53 5.57
CA ALA A 57 -2.21 5.67 6.45
C ALA A 57 -3.66 6.19 6.43
N ILE A 58 -4.22 6.43 7.61
CA ILE A 58 -5.57 6.99 7.80
C ILE A 58 -5.43 8.27 8.63
N PRO A 59 -5.41 9.46 7.99
CA PRO A 59 -5.30 10.72 8.71
C PRO A 59 -6.39 10.86 9.77
N TYR A 60 -5.97 11.15 11.00
CA TYR A 60 -6.84 11.30 12.17
C TYR A 60 -7.73 10.07 12.48
N GLY A 61 -7.44 8.91 11.89
CA GLY A 61 -8.31 7.73 12.01
C GLY A 61 -9.69 7.88 11.34
N THR A 62 -9.89 8.91 10.51
CA THR A 62 -11.19 9.23 9.92
C THR A 62 -11.41 8.51 8.59
N VAL A 63 -12.48 7.72 8.48
CA VAL A 63 -12.87 7.03 7.25
C VAL A 63 -14.38 7.11 7.04
N SER A 64 -14.79 7.32 5.79
CA SER A 64 -16.19 7.19 5.37
C SER A 64 -16.59 5.71 5.19
N SER A 65 -17.89 5.43 5.17
CA SER A 65 -18.39 4.07 4.89
C SER A 65 -17.95 3.55 3.50
N LYS A 66 -17.79 4.45 2.52
CA LYS A 66 -17.26 4.10 1.18
C LYS A 66 -15.79 3.68 1.26
N GLN A 67 -14.95 4.44 1.96
CA GLN A 67 -13.55 4.09 2.17
C GLN A 67 -13.42 2.78 2.95
N MET A 68 -14.23 2.57 4.00
CA MET A 68 -14.22 1.31 4.76
C MET A 68 -14.58 0.10 3.89
N ARG A 69 -15.58 0.23 3.00
CA ARG A 69 -15.90 -0.84 2.02
C ARG A 69 -14.73 -1.14 1.08
N MET A 70 -13.99 -0.12 0.66
CA MET A 70 -12.80 -0.30 -0.18
C MET A 70 -11.65 -1.00 0.59
N LEU A 71 -11.39 -0.60 1.84
CA LEU A 71 -10.44 -1.31 2.70
C LEU A 71 -10.82 -2.79 2.87
N ALA A 72 -12.10 -3.08 3.10
CA ALA A 72 -12.58 -4.45 3.18
C ALA A 72 -12.44 -5.22 1.85
N HIS A 73 -12.60 -4.55 0.71
CA HIS A 73 -12.32 -5.16 -0.61
C HIS A 73 -10.84 -5.52 -0.76
N ILE A 74 -9.93 -4.63 -0.33
CA ILE A 74 -8.49 -4.89 -0.36
C ILE A 74 -8.15 -6.13 0.48
N ALA A 75 -8.69 -6.20 1.71
CA ALA A 75 -8.49 -7.34 2.60
C ALA A 75 -8.88 -8.68 1.95
N ARG A 76 -10.01 -8.73 1.24
CA ARG A 76 -10.51 -9.96 0.59
C ARG A 76 -9.78 -10.31 -0.71
N LYS A 77 -9.37 -9.31 -1.49
CA LYS A 77 -8.81 -9.51 -2.83
C LYS A 77 -7.31 -9.75 -2.82
N TYR A 78 -6.60 -9.08 -1.92
CA TYR A 78 -5.13 -9.05 -1.93
C TYR A 78 -4.49 -9.52 -0.62
N ASP A 79 -5.30 -9.84 0.39
CA ASP A 79 -4.86 -10.42 1.65
C ASP A 79 -5.76 -11.64 1.97
N ARG A 80 -5.76 -12.11 3.21
CA ARG A 80 -6.46 -13.29 3.71
C ARG A 80 -7.84 -12.97 4.31
N GLY A 81 -8.49 -11.90 3.85
CA GLY A 81 -9.84 -11.52 4.28
C GLY A 81 -9.90 -10.71 5.58
N TYR A 82 -8.77 -10.28 6.14
CA TYR A 82 -8.72 -9.43 7.34
C TYR A 82 -7.76 -8.26 7.17
N GLY A 83 -7.98 -7.22 7.99
CA GLY A 83 -7.06 -6.09 8.14
C GLY A 83 -6.87 -5.78 9.62
N HIS A 84 -5.69 -5.33 10.00
CA HIS A 84 -5.34 -5.05 11.40
C HIS A 84 -5.30 -3.54 11.64
N PHE A 85 -6.24 -3.03 12.45
CA PHE A 85 -6.16 -1.65 12.93
C PHE A 85 -5.05 -1.50 13.97
N THR A 86 -4.22 -0.49 13.77
CA THR A 86 -3.07 -0.22 14.63
C THR A 86 -3.44 0.73 15.77
N THR A 87 -2.60 0.79 16.80
CA THR A 87 -2.69 1.82 17.86
C THR A 87 -2.55 3.26 17.35
N ARG A 88 -2.07 3.44 16.11
CA ARG A 88 -1.99 4.73 15.41
C ARG A 88 -3.16 4.96 14.44
N GLN A 89 -4.25 4.21 14.60
CA GLN A 89 -5.48 4.32 13.81
C GLN A 89 -5.35 4.05 12.30
N ASN A 90 -4.19 3.57 11.85
CA ASN A 90 -3.96 3.04 10.50
C ASN A 90 -4.45 1.59 10.38
N ILE A 91 -4.48 1.05 9.16
CA ILE A 91 -4.77 -0.36 8.89
C ILE A 91 -3.59 -1.06 8.21
N GLN A 92 -3.36 -2.33 8.52
CA GLN A 92 -2.30 -3.17 7.95
C GLN A 92 -2.85 -4.42 7.28
N TYR A 93 -2.21 -4.79 6.17
CA TYR A 93 -2.38 -6.03 5.41
C TYR A 93 -1.04 -6.77 5.42
N ASN A 94 -1.00 -8.03 5.86
CA ASN A 94 0.24 -8.77 6.14
C ASN A 94 0.65 -9.78 5.07
N TRP A 95 -0.23 -10.06 4.11
CA TRP A 95 0.03 -11.06 3.07
C TRP A 95 -0.06 -10.60 1.61
N PRO A 96 -0.03 -9.29 1.26
CA PRO A 96 -0.05 -8.92 -0.15
C PRO A 96 1.22 -9.37 -0.88
N ALA A 97 1.02 -9.97 -2.06
CA ALA A 97 2.11 -10.32 -2.96
C ALA A 97 2.75 -9.04 -3.54
N LEU A 98 4.09 -8.97 -3.55
CA LEU A 98 4.85 -7.77 -3.88
C LEU A 98 4.47 -7.15 -5.23
N ASP A 99 4.34 -8.00 -6.26
CA ASP A 99 3.96 -7.64 -7.62
C ASP A 99 2.55 -7.05 -7.72
N ARG A 100 1.67 -7.43 -6.79
CA ARG A 100 0.29 -6.96 -6.71
C ARG A 100 0.14 -5.68 -5.89
N ILE A 101 1.08 -5.37 -4.98
CA ILE A 101 0.99 -4.19 -4.09
C ILE A 101 0.64 -2.88 -4.84
N PRO A 102 1.23 -2.56 -6.01
CA PRO A 102 0.86 -1.36 -6.76
C PRO A 102 -0.60 -1.32 -7.23
N ASP A 103 -1.32 -2.45 -7.30
CA ASP A 103 -2.75 -2.50 -7.63
C ASP A 103 -3.66 -2.27 -6.40
N LEU A 104 -3.09 -2.24 -5.18
CA LEU A 104 -3.81 -1.96 -3.92
C LEU A 104 -3.85 -0.46 -3.61
N LEU A 105 -2.90 0.31 -4.15
CA LEU A 105 -2.71 1.74 -3.93
C LEU A 105 -3.53 2.57 -4.92
#